data_AF-A0A354G549-F1
#
_entry.id   AF-A0A354G549-F1
#
_cell.length_a   1.000
_cell.length_b   1.000
_cell.length_c   1.000
_cell.angle_alpha   90.00
_cell.angle_beta   90.00
_cell.angle_gamma   90.00
#
_symmetry.space_group_name_H-M   'P 1'
#
loop_
_entity.id
_entity.type
_entity.pdbx_description
1 polymer ?
#
loop_
_entity_poly.entity_id
_entity_poly.type
_entity_poly.pdbx_seq_one_letter_code
_entity_poly.pdbx_strand_id
1 'polypeptide(L)'
;MANGLTSLTENRQEYRYLEKIKNTNNVKLDTSAKKWNDLLVKSGPATGQVDTSKLSSDEKEVYDRSVEMESFLWKQVLNSMKQTINKSKLIDGGQTEEIFTDFLYDEYSMMMAKKSGTGIADTLFKQLSGYM
;
A
#
# COMPACT_ATOMS: atom_id res chain seq x y z
N MET A 1 -41.52 32.21 1.26
CA MET A 1 -41.15 31.30 0.16
C MET A 1 -39.83 31.74 -0.48
N ALA A 2 -38.69 31.66 0.22
CA ALA A 2 -37.41 32.19 -0.28
C ALA A 2 -36.19 31.26 -0.05
N ASN A 3 -36.39 30.04 0.44
CA ASN A 3 -35.29 29.14 0.84
C ASN A 3 -34.97 28.05 -0.19
N GLY A 4 -35.66 28.05 -1.34
CA GLY A 4 -35.43 27.08 -2.43
C GLY A 4 -34.39 27.54 -3.45
N LEU A 5 -34.17 28.86 -3.59
CA LEU A 5 -33.15 29.38 -4.51
C LEU A 5 -31.74 29.40 -3.90
N THR A 6 -31.62 29.50 -2.57
CA THR A 6 -30.32 29.55 -1.88
C THR A 6 -29.61 28.19 -1.90
N SER A 7 -30.33 27.09 -1.72
CA SER A 7 -29.77 25.72 -1.80
C SER A 7 -29.36 25.32 -3.22
N LEU A 8 -30.03 25.84 -4.25
CA LEU A 8 -29.67 25.62 -5.65
C LEU A 8 -28.43 26.43 -6.08
N THR A 9 -28.15 27.55 -5.41
CA THR A 9 -26.93 28.34 -5.65
C THR A 9 -25.70 27.78 -4.92
N GLU A 10 -25.86 27.21 -3.73
CA GLU A 10 -24.75 26.61 -2.97
C GLU A 10 -24.22 25.34 -3.65
N ASN A 11 -25.12 24.47 -4.10
CA ASN A 11 -24.74 23.24 -4.81
C ASN A 11 -24.01 23.54 -6.15
N ARG A 12 -24.38 24.65 -6.83
CA ARG A 12 -23.69 25.11 -8.05
C ARG A 12 -22.24 25.56 -7.80
N GLN A 13 -21.94 26.11 -6.63
CA GLN A 13 -20.58 26.58 -6.32
C GLN A 13 -19.65 25.40 -6.03
N GLU A 14 -20.12 24.34 -5.37
CA GLU A 14 -19.32 23.13 -5.12
C GLU A 14 -18.85 22.47 -6.42
N TYR A 15 -19.72 22.33 -7.43
CA TYR A 15 -19.31 21.78 -8.73
C TYR A 15 -18.23 22.62 -9.41
N ARG A 16 -18.21 23.95 -9.21
CA ARG A 16 -17.15 24.83 -9.76
C ARG A 16 -15.79 24.63 -9.09
N TYR A 17 -15.74 24.29 -7.80
CA TYR A 17 -14.48 23.96 -7.13
C TYR A 17 -13.93 22.63 -7.65
N LEU A 18 -14.80 21.63 -7.87
CA LEU A 18 -14.41 20.33 -8.40
C LEU A 18 -13.88 20.42 -9.85
N GLU A 19 -14.47 21.26 -10.70
CA GLU A 19 -13.97 21.46 -12.07
C GLU A 19 -12.59 22.14 -12.12
N LYS A 20 -12.32 23.09 -11.22
CA LYS A 20 -11.00 23.74 -11.11
C LYS A 20 -9.92 22.74 -10.70
N ILE A 21 -10.25 21.79 -9.81
CA ILE A 21 -9.32 20.75 -9.36
C ILE A 21 -9.01 19.78 -10.51
N LYS A 22 -9.99 19.37 -11.31
CA LYS A 22 -9.79 18.46 -12.45
C LYS A 22 -8.90 19.04 -13.55
N ASN A 23 -9.04 20.34 -13.85
CA ASN A 23 -8.23 21.00 -14.90
C ASN A 23 -6.80 21.31 -14.45
N THR A 24 -6.54 21.39 -13.14
CA THR A 24 -5.21 21.70 -12.60
C THR A 24 -4.25 20.50 -12.67
N ASN A 25 -4.74 19.26 -12.81
CA ASN A 25 -3.89 18.06 -12.82
C ASN A 25 -3.18 17.77 -14.17
N ASN A 26 -3.29 18.64 -15.17
CA ASN A 26 -2.47 18.57 -16.40
C ASN A 26 -1.28 19.55 -16.35
N VAL A 27 -0.60 19.63 -15.21
CA VAL A 27 0.69 20.31 -15.10
C VAL A 27 1.70 19.54 -15.96
N LYS A 28 2.19 20.18 -17.03
CA LYS A 28 3.34 19.65 -17.79
C LYS A 28 4.54 19.61 -16.84
N LEU A 29 4.89 18.42 -16.35
CA LEU A 29 6.06 18.23 -15.49
C LEU A 29 7.31 18.67 -16.25
N ASP A 30 7.94 19.74 -15.75
CA ASP A 30 9.18 20.26 -16.27
C ASP A 30 10.31 19.26 -16.02
N THR A 31 11.40 19.41 -16.79
CA THR A 31 12.56 18.51 -16.74
C THR A 31 13.18 18.45 -15.34
N SER A 32 12.99 19.49 -14.52
CA SER A 32 13.43 19.52 -13.12
C SER A 32 12.50 18.71 -12.22
N ALA A 33 11.17 18.82 -12.33
CA ALA A 33 10.26 17.93 -11.59
C ALA A 33 10.45 16.45 -11.96
N LYS A 34 10.78 16.15 -13.22
CA LYS A 34 11.21 14.80 -13.63
C LYS A 34 12.51 14.37 -12.94
N LYS A 35 13.49 15.28 -12.83
CA LYS A 35 14.75 15.05 -12.09
C LYS A 35 14.53 14.86 -10.59
N TRP A 36 13.62 15.63 -9.99
CA TRP A 36 13.22 15.45 -8.59
C TRP A 36 12.51 14.12 -8.37
N ASN A 37 11.62 13.70 -9.28
CA ASN A 37 10.97 12.40 -9.21
C ASN A 37 11.99 11.25 -9.36
N ASP A 38 12.94 11.36 -10.29
CA ASP A 38 14.03 10.39 -10.47
C ASP A 38 14.96 10.31 -9.24
N LEU A 39 15.25 11.44 -8.60
CA LEU A 39 16.06 11.50 -7.38
C LEU A 39 15.30 10.96 -6.15
N LEU A 40 14.00 11.21 -6.04
CA LEU A 40 13.15 10.67 -4.95
C LEU A 40 12.91 9.16 -5.10
N VAL A 41 12.77 8.65 -6.33
CA VAL A 41 12.76 7.21 -6.65
C VAL A 41 14.09 6.55 -6.23
N LYS A 42 15.20 7.29 -6.30
CA LYS A 42 16.52 6.86 -5.83
C LYS A 42 16.75 6.99 -4.32
N SER A 43 16.03 7.87 -3.61
CA SER A 43 16.27 8.18 -2.19
C SER A 43 15.17 7.75 -1.22
N GLY A 44 14.03 7.23 -1.71
CA GLY A 44 12.98 6.58 -0.92
C GLY A 44 12.95 5.05 -1.15
N PRO A 45 12.13 4.27 -0.40
CA PRO A 45 11.91 2.85 -0.72
C PRO A 45 11.46 2.77 -2.17
N ALA A 46 12.30 2.18 -3.02
CA ALA A 46 12.30 2.43 -4.45
C ALA A 46 10.94 2.09 -5.09
N THR A 47 10.24 3.11 -5.60
CA THR A 47 9.03 3.01 -6.45
C THR A 47 9.33 2.45 -7.86
N GLY A 48 10.24 1.50 -7.96
CA GLY A 48 10.45 0.66 -9.14
C GLY A 48 10.07 -0.75 -8.75
N GLN A 49 8.81 -1.11 -9.00
CA GLN A 49 8.34 -2.49 -8.88
C GLN A 49 9.26 -3.37 -9.72
N VAL A 50 9.74 -4.47 -9.14
CA VAL A 50 10.60 -5.40 -9.86
C VAL A 50 9.77 -6.08 -10.95
N ASP A 51 10.13 -5.87 -12.22
CA ASP A 51 9.50 -6.54 -13.36
C ASP A 51 9.84 -8.04 -13.31
N THR A 52 8.99 -8.83 -12.64
CA THR A 52 9.19 -10.28 -12.46
C THR A 52 9.26 -11.08 -13.76
N SER A 53 8.82 -10.51 -14.89
CA SER A 53 8.88 -11.11 -16.22
C SER A 53 10.28 -11.12 -16.85
N LYS A 54 11.20 -10.28 -16.35
CA LYS A 54 12.58 -10.15 -16.86
C LYS A 54 13.61 -10.88 -16.01
N LEU A 55 13.19 -11.44 -14.86
CA LEU A 55 14.07 -12.12 -13.93
C LEU A 55 14.47 -13.51 -14.46
N SER A 56 15.73 -13.88 -14.21
CA SER A 56 16.19 -15.26 -14.32
C SER A 56 15.51 -16.15 -13.27
N SER A 57 15.66 -17.47 -13.40
CA SER A 57 15.09 -18.43 -12.44
C SER A 57 15.58 -18.18 -11.01
N ASP A 58 16.87 -17.91 -10.85
CA ASP A 58 17.50 -17.70 -9.54
C ASP A 58 17.04 -16.38 -8.93
N GLU A 59 16.98 -15.31 -9.73
CA GLU A 59 16.47 -14.02 -9.27
C GLU A 59 14.99 -14.08 -8.88
N LYS A 60 14.20 -14.91 -9.57
CA LYS A 60 12.80 -15.13 -9.20
C LYS A 60 12.69 -15.81 -7.84
N GLU A 61 13.53 -16.80 -7.55
CA GLU A 61 13.57 -17.42 -6.22
C GLU A 61 13.94 -16.40 -5.14
N VAL A 62 14.96 -15.56 -5.38
CA VAL A 62 15.34 -14.51 -4.42
C VAL A 62 14.21 -13.50 -4.21
N TYR A 63 13.49 -13.14 -5.27
CA TYR A 63 12.33 -12.27 -5.18
C TYR A 63 11.19 -12.91 -4.38
N ASP A 64 10.86 -14.17 -4.66
CA ASP A 64 9.81 -14.90 -3.94
C ASP A 64 10.14 -15.00 -2.43
N ARG A 65 11.40 -15.25 -2.08
CA ARG A 65 11.88 -15.23 -0.68
C ARG A 65 11.82 -13.83 -0.06
N SER A 66 12.05 -12.78 -0.85
CA SER A 66 11.90 -11.40 -0.40
C SER A 66 10.45 -11.04 -0.10
N VAL A 67 9.50 -11.55 -0.91
CA VAL A 67 8.06 -11.42 -0.67
C VAL A 67 7.63 -12.19 0.58
N GLU A 68 8.13 -13.42 0.77
CA GLU A 68 7.91 -14.17 2.01
C GLU A 68 8.43 -13.38 3.23
N MET A 69 9.60 -12.76 3.12
CA MET A 69 10.13 -11.92 4.20
C MET A 69 9.26 -10.70 4.49
N GLU A 70 8.71 -10.04 3.46
CA GLU A 70 7.73 -8.97 3.63
C GLU A 70 6.45 -9.47 4.34
N SER A 71 6.01 -10.71 4.09
CA SER A 71 4.84 -11.28 4.77
C SER A 71 5.05 -11.39 6.29
N PHE A 72 6.25 -11.74 6.75
CA PHE A 72 6.56 -11.79 8.17
C PHE A 72 6.50 -10.39 8.81
N LEU A 73 6.91 -9.35 8.10
CA LEU A 73 6.80 -7.97 8.58
C LEU A 73 5.34 -7.55 8.68
N TRP A 74 4.53 -7.85 7.67
CA TRP A 74 3.09 -7.62 7.73
C TRP A 74 2.44 -8.37 8.89
N LYS A 75 2.85 -9.61 9.17
CA LYS A 75 2.36 -10.36 10.34
C LYS A 75 2.64 -9.62 11.65
N GLN A 76 3.81 -8.98 11.82
CA GLN A 76 4.10 -8.18 13.03
C GLN A 76 3.18 -6.96 13.15
N VAL A 77 2.92 -6.28 12.03
CA VAL A 77 2.00 -5.12 11.99
C VAL A 77 0.57 -5.57 12.33
N LEU A 78 0.10 -6.64 11.69
CA LEU A 78 -1.21 -7.24 11.92
C LEU A 78 -1.37 -7.71 13.38
N ASN A 79 -0.34 -8.33 13.95
CA ASN A 79 -0.33 -8.75 15.36
C ASN A 79 -0.45 -7.56 16.32
N SER A 80 0.24 -6.46 16.03
CA SER A 80 0.16 -5.23 16.83
C SER A 80 -1.26 -4.64 16.77
N MET A 81 -1.93 -4.71 15.62
CA MET A 81 -3.32 -4.31 15.47
C MET A 81 -4.28 -5.26 16.21
N LYS A 82 -4.07 -6.58 16.09
CA LYS A 82 -4.85 -7.62 16.79
C LYS A 82 -4.85 -7.39 18.30
N GLN A 83 -3.70 -7.03 18.89
CA GLN A 83 -3.57 -6.75 20.32
C GLN A 83 -4.39 -5.55 20.80
N THR A 84 -4.71 -4.61 19.91
CA THR A 84 -5.50 -3.41 20.25
C THR A 84 -7.01 -3.68 20.24
N ILE A 85 -7.46 -4.80 19.68
CA ILE A 85 -8.87 -5.17 19.62
C ILE A 85 -9.29 -5.75 20.97
N ASN A 86 -10.12 -5.01 21.72
CA ASN A 86 -10.67 -5.48 22.99
C ASN A 86 -11.58 -6.70 22.75
N LYS A 87 -11.11 -7.89 23.16
CA LYS A 87 -11.94 -9.11 23.16
C LYS A 87 -13.01 -8.99 24.25
N SER A 88 -14.28 -8.89 23.87
CA SER A 88 -15.37 -8.91 24.84
C SER A 88 -15.56 -10.33 25.38
N LYS A 89 -15.45 -10.52 26.70
CA LYS A 89 -15.63 -11.83 27.40
C LYS A 89 -16.97 -12.55 27.13
N LEU A 90 -17.92 -11.90 26.48
CA LEU A 90 -19.24 -12.45 26.16
C LEU A 90 -19.24 -13.36 24.92
N ILE A 91 -18.26 -13.21 24.03
CA ILE A 91 -18.06 -14.06 22.85
C ILE A 91 -16.56 -14.37 22.83
N ASP A 92 -16.14 -15.38 23.58
CA ASP A 92 -14.75 -15.86 23.61
C ASP A 92 -14.76 -17.26 22.97
N GLY A 93 -14.34 -17.36 21.71
CA GLY A 93 -14.20 -18.63 21.00
C GLY A 93 -12.98 -19.44 21.44
N GLY A 94 -12.31 -19.02 22.52
CA GLY A 94 -11.29 -19.78 23.22
C GLY A 94 -10.03 -20.02 22.40
N GLN A 95 -9.26 -21.06 22.77
CA GLN A 95 -7.99 -21.40 22.13
C GLN A 95 -8.15 -21.72 20.62
N THR A 96 -9.30 -22.28 20.24
CA THR A 96 -9.60 -22.62 18.85
C THR A 96 -9.76 -21.37 17.99
N GLU A 97 -10.49 -20.35 18.47
CA GLU A 97 -10.59 -19.06 17.77
C GLU A 97 -9.21 -18.43 17.59
N GLU A 98 -8.37 -18.46 18.63
CA GLU A 98 -7.02 -17.88 18.55
C GLU A 98 -6.17 -18.54 17.45
N ILE A 99 -6.16 -19.87 17.39
CA ILE A 99 -5.42 -20.63 16.39
C ILE A 99 -5.92 -20.33 14.97
N PHE A 100 -7.23 -20.37 14.73
CA PHE A 100 -7.77 -20.08 13.40
C PHE A 100 -7.61 -18.62 13.01
N THR A 101 -7.68 -17.72 13.98
CA THR A 101 -7.39 -16.30 13.77
C THR A 101 -5.93 -16.10 13.38
N ASP A 102 -4.98 -16.78 14.02
CA ASP A 102 -3.57 -16.70 13.66
C ASP A 102 -3.30 -17.22 12.25
N PHE A 103 -3.89 -18.36 11.88
CA PHE A 103 -3.81 -18.85 10.50
C PHE A 103 -4.44 -17.88 9.49
N LEU A 104 -5.53 -17.21 9.86
CA LEU A 104 -6.14 -16.19 9.02
C LEU A 104 -5.23 -14.98 8.84
N TYR A 105 -4.59 -14.51 9.92
CA TYR A 105 -3.63 -13.40 9.86
C TYR A 105 -2.38 -13.77 9.06
N ASP A 106 -1.97 -15.03 9.04
CA ASP A 106 -0.87 -15.51 8.20
C ASP A 106 -1.21 -15.38 6.71
N GLU A 107 -2.40 -15.83 6.30
CA GLU A 107 -2.87 -15.65 4.93
C GLU A 107 -3.02 -14.16 4.56
N TYR A 108 -3.53 -13.34 5.48
CA TYR A 108 -3.63 -11.89 5.27
C TYR A 108 -2.25 -11.27 5.09
N SER A 109 -1.27 -11.66 5.90
CA SER A 109 0.09 -11.16 5.79
C SER A 109 0.71 -11.50 4.43
N MET A 110 0.46 -12.71 3.91
CA MET A 110 0.96 -13.15 2.61
C MET A 110 0.25 -12.45 1.45
N MET A 111 -1.08 -12.28 1.54
CA MET A 111 -1.84 -11.50 0.56
C MET A 111 -1.40 -10.04 0.54
N MET A 112 -1.15 -9.44 1.70
CA MET A 112 -0.63 -8.08 1.80
C MET A 112 0.77 -8.00 1.21
N ALA A 113 1.70 -8.88 1.54
CA ALA A 113 3.03 -8.87 0.92
C ALA A 113 2.98 -8.99 -0.62
N LYS A 114 2.07 -9.80 -1.16
CA LYS A 114 1.91 -9.95 -2.62
C LYS A 114 1.21 -8.77 -3.30
N LYS A 115 0.36 -8.01 -2.60
CA LYS A 115 -0.53 -7.00 -3.20
C LYS A 115 -0.30 -5.57 -2.72
N SER A 116 0.32 -5.38 -1.56
CA SER A 116 0.30 -4.12 -0.81
C SER A 116 1.18 -3.04 -1.42
N GLY A 117 1.98 -3.34 -2.45
CA GLY A 117 2.75 -2.34 -3.19
C GLY A 117 3.65 -1.49 -2.30
N THR A 118 4.06 -2.00 -1.12
CA THR A 118 4.86 -1.25 -0.15
C THR A 118 6.29 -1.01 -0.66
N GLY A 119 6.73 -1.81 -1.63
CA GLY A 119 8.08 -1.79 -2.18
C GLY A 119 9.13 -2.37 -1.23
N ILE A 120 8.73 -3.01 -0.13
CA ILE A 120 9.67 -3.62 0.82
C ILE A 120 10.33 -4.85 0.19
N ALA A 121 9.55 -5.79 -0.38
CA ALA A 121 10.09 -6.93 -1.11
C ALA A 121 10.99 -6.50 -2.27
N ASP A 122 10.61 -5.44 -3.00
CA ASP A 122 11.43 -4.88 -4.09
C ASP A 122 12.78 -4.36 -3.59
N THR A 123 12.76 -3.67 -2.44
CA THR A 123 13.98 -3.13 -1.83
C THR A 123 14.86 -4.26 -1.31
N LEU A 124 14.28 -5.25 -0.63
CA LEU A 124 14.99 -6.44 -0.16
C LEU A 124 15.61 -7.22 -1.30
N PHE A 125 14.85 -7.44 -2.37
CA PHE A 125 15.35 -8.11 -3.57
C PHE A 125 16.57 -7.37 -4.13
N LYS A 126 16.49 -6.06 -4.35
CA LYS A 126 17.62 -5.26 -4.88
C LYS A 126 18.87 -5.33 -4.02
N GLN A 127 18.71 -5.34 -2.69
CA GLN A 127 19.84 -5.48 -1.76
C GLN A 127 20.47 -6.88 -1.81
N LEU A 128 19.65 -7.93 -1.94
CA LEU A 128 20.11 -9.33 -1.92
C LEU A 128 20.65 -9.81 -3.26
N SER A 129 20.07 -9.37 -4.37
CA SER A 129 20.52 -9.73 -5.72
C SER A 129 21.75 -8.91 -6.17
N GLY A 130 22.15 -7.89 -5.40
CA GLY A 130 23.22 -6.98 -5.79
C GLY A 130 22.87 -6.15 -7.02
N TYR A 131 21.58 -5.99 -7.32
CA TYR A 131 21.07 -5.25 -8.47
C TYR A 131 21.23 -3.74 -8.24
N MET A 132 22.41 -3.21 -8.57
CA MET A 132 22.71 -1.78 -8.76
C MET A 132 23.21 -1.54 -10.18
#